data_AF-A0A9W4KXD6-F1
#
_entry.id   AF-A0A9W4KXD6-F1
#
_cell.length_a   1.000
_cell.length_b   1.000
_cell.length_c   1.000
_cell.angle_alpha   90.00
_cell.angle_beta   90.00
_cell.angle_gamma   90.00
#
_symmetry.space_group_name_H-M   'P 1'
#
loop_
_entity.id
_entity.type
_entity.pdbx_description
1 polymer ?
#
loop_
_entity_poly.entity_id
_entity_poly.type
_entity_poly.pdbx_seq_one_letter_code
_entity_poly.pdbx_strand_id
1 'polypeptide(L)'
;MRKIIGLFICFLLIVFFIFQQRHSLSNHKEKIFAEDFKGANDSAKIQAAIDHAKANKLKTVMLDDKEYTISSPIIVKKGVKLLFGYGTKFIVEGNFRVLELEQNASIEGAYVVINDAEFNSEVIYLDGKYKYYNTWNKTQVKDVNIINWSESNQGTGLSLYAGGKEHEISFVNFENVKVAGMETGVKLIAEEPFSGKTWINANRFLNLSLEDCVNMIYIDSNSTVPNEVSGNQFTNLQIQPSGKTKSILKVNGQYNKFEGMAWDLDKITLQNDVIELKDNSMGTIIDIPSLPISRIADRGQANILNQ
;
A
#
# COMPACT_ATOMS: atom_id res chain seq x y z
N MET A 1 -31.64 -0.34 -61.81
CA MET A 1 -31.80 -0.25 -60.34
C MET A 1 -30.94 -1.25 -59.56
N ARG A 2 -31.00 -2.57 -59.79
CA ARG A 2 -30.20 -3.56 -59.04
C ARG A 2 -28.67 -3.32 -59.04
N LYS A 3 -28.09 -2.89 -60.17
CA LYS A 3 -26.65 -2.57 -60.27
C LYS A 3 -26.22 -1.33 -59.46
N ILE A 4 -27.11 -0.34 -59.33
CA ILE A 4 -26.86 0.91 -58.58
C ILE A 4 -26.94 0.63 -57.07
N ILE A 5 -27.89 -0.21 -56.65
CA ILE A 5 -28.03 -0.66 -55.25
C ILE A 5 -26.78 -1.45 -54.81
N GLY A 6 -26.25 -2.34 -55.66
CA GLY A 6 -25.01 -3.07 -55.36
C GLY A 6 -23.79 -2.16 -55.19
N LEU A 7 -23.64 -1.15 -56.04
CA LEU A 7 -22.57 -0.15 -55.94
C LEU A 7 -22.67 0.69 -54.66
N PHE A 8 -23.88 1.07 -54.26
CA PHE A 8 -24.12 1.83 -53.03
C PHE A 8 -23.81 1.02 -51.78
N ILE A 9 -24.17 -0.27 -51.76
CA ILE A 9 -23.85 -1.19 -50.66
C ILE A 9 -22.33 -1.41 -50.56
N CYS A 10 -21.63 -1.62 -51.69
CA CYS A 10 -20.17 -1.72 -51.69
C CYS A 10 -19.50 -0.45 -51.16
N PHE A 11 -19.99 0.74 -51.54
CA PHE A 11 -19.45 2.00 -51.04
C PHE A 11 -19.67 2.16 -49.53
N LEU A 12 -20.87 1.84 -49.03
CA LEU A 12 -21.17 1.82 -47.59
C LEU A 12 -20.28 0.85 -46.81
N LEU A 13 -20.04 -0.34 -47.36
CA LEU A 13 -19.16 -1.33 -46.74
C LEU A 13 -17.71 -0.84 -46.70
N ILE A 14 -17.21 -0.18 -47.74
CA ILE A 14 -15.87 0.40 -47.77
C ILE A 14 -15.74 1.53 -46.74
N VAL A 15 -16.72 2.44 -46.66
CA VAL A 15 -16.72 3.52 -45.67
C VAL A 15 -16.81 2.96 -44.25
N PHE A 16 -17.64 1.96 -44.01
CA PHE A 16 -17.73 1.26 -42.73
C PHE A 16 -16.42 0.55 -42.37
N PHE A 17 -15.76 -0.08 -43.34
CA PHE A 17 -14.47 -0.74 -43.12
C PHE A 17 -13.36 0.27 -42.81
N ILE A 18 -13.32 1.42 -43.50
CA ILE A 18 -12.38 2.51 -43.21
C ILE A 18 -12.65 3.13 -41.82
N PHE A 19 -13.93 3.29 -41.45
CA PHE A 19 -14.34 3.76 -40.13
C PHE A 19 -13.96 2.78 -39.02
N GLN A 20 -14.20 1.48 -39.23
CA GLN A 20 -13.75 0.39 -38.35
C GLN A 20 -12.23 0.34 -38.25
N GLN A 21 -11.48 0.49 -39.35
CA GLN A 21 -10.02 0.51 -39.32
C GLN A 21 -9.47 1.71 -38.54
N ARG A 22 -10.09 2.89 -38.68
CA ARG A 22 -9.72 4.10 -37.91
C ARG A 22 -10.05 3.97 -36.43
N HIS A 23 -11.12 3.26 -36.06
CA HIS A 23 -11.45 2.99 -34.65
C HIS A 23 -10.70 1.79 -34.06
N SER A 24 -10.29 0.83 -34.88
CA SER A 24 -9.57 -0.40 -34.49
C SER A 24 -8.07 -0.15 -34.28
N LEU A 25 -7.52 0.96 -34.80
CA LEU A 25 -6.14 1.39 -34.60
C LEU A 25 -6.00 2.46 -33.52
N SER A 26 -6.74 2.33 -32.42
CA SER A 26 -6.27 2.85 -31.14
C SER A 26 -5.07 2.00 -30.72
N ASN A 27 -3.90 2.23 -31.32
CA ASN A 27 -2.59 1.79 -30.83
C ASN A 27 -2.22 2.52 -29.52
N HIS A 28 -3.18 2.72 -28.62
CA HIS A 28 -2.90 3.15 -27.27
C HIS A 28 -2.18 1.98 -26.60
N LYS A 29 -0.84 2.00 -26.65
CA LYS A 29 -0.01 1.17 -25.78
C LYS A 29 -0.42 1.51 -24.34
N GLU A 30 -1.36 0.76 -23.76
CA GLU A 30 -1.77 0.98 -22.37
C GLU A 30 -0.64 0.71 -21.39
N LYS A 31 0.42 0.03 -21.88
CA LYS A 31 1.58 -0.45 -21.17
C LYS A 31 2.88 -0.03 -21.88
N ILE A 32 3.83 0.44 -21.10
CA ILE A 32 5.22 0.70 -21.51
C ILE A 32 6.18 -0.04 -20.59
N PHE A 33 7.41 -0.28 -21.05
CA PHE A 33 8.45 -0.93 -20.26
C PHE A 33 9.42 0.11 -19.72
N ALA A 34 9.86 -0.02 -18.47
CA ALA A 34 10.86 0.88 -17.91
C ALA A 34 12.20 0.78 -18.65
N GLU A 35 12.51 -0.36 -19.26
CA GLU A 35 13.73 -0.55 -20.06
C GLU A 35 13.76 0.24 -21.37
N ASP A 36 12.61 0.73 -21.86
CA ASP A 36 12.57 1.63 -23.01
C ASP A 36 13.10 3.05 -22.66
N PHE A 37 13.40 3.31 -21.38
CA PHE A 37 13.82 4.60 -20.86
C PHE A 37 15.29 4.59 -20.42
N LYS A 38 15.87 5.79 -20.35
CA LYS A 38 17.23 6.02 -19.88
C LYS A 38 17.18 6.76 -18.55
N GLY A 39 18.15 6.48 -17.69
CA GLY A 39 18.38 7.14 -16.42
C GLY A 39 19.84 6.93 -15.99
N ALA A 40 20.34 7.77 -15.09
CA ALA A 40 21.70 7.62 -14.55
C ALA A 40 21.86 6.34 -13.71
N ASN A 41 20.74 5.85 -13.14
CA ASN A 41 20.61 4.61 -12.39
C ASN A 41 19.20 4.04 -12.61
N ASP A 42 18.92 2.88 -12.01
CA ASP A 42 17.64 2.20 -12.14
C ASP A 42 16.47 3.03 -11.58
N SER A 43 16.64 3.66 -10.41
CA SER A 43 15.61 4.57 -9.85
C SER A 43 15.22 5.67 -10.84
N ALA A 44 16.19 6.37 -11.43
CA ALA A 44 15.97 7.44 -12.39
C ALA A 44 15.34 6.93 -13.69
N LYS A 45 15.73 5.74 -14.15
CA LYS A 45 15.12 5.08 -15.32
C LYS A 45 13.63 4.79 -15.07
N ILE A 46 13.31 4.16 -13.93
CA ILE A 46 11.94 3.81 -13.57
C ILE A 46 11.10 5.08 -13.41
N GLN A 47 11.64 6.11 -12.73
CA GLN A 47 10.94 7.38 -12.57
C GLN A 47 10.66 8.04 -13.93
N ALA A 48 11.62 8.03 -14.86
CA ALA A 48 11.42 8.58 -16.21
C ALA A 48 10.29 7.87 -16.97
N ALA A 49 10.17 6.54 -16.82
CA ALA A 49 9.06 5.78 -17.40
C ALA A 49 7.71 6.15 -16.77
N ILE A 50 7.65 6.29 -15.45
CA ILE A 50 6.43 6.72 -14.73
C ILE A 50 6.00 8.13 -15.14
N ASP A 51 6.95 9.06 -15.23
CA ASP A 51 6.67 10.45 -15.63
C ASP A 51 6.19 10.51 -17.08
N HIS A 52 6.78 9.69 -17.96
CA HIS A 52 6.31 9.56 -19.34
C HIS A 52 4.90 8.98 -19.42
N ALA A 53 4.60 7.91 -18.65
CA ALA A 53 3.26 7.34 -18.59
C ALA A 53 2.23 8.38 -18.14
N LYS A 54 2.56 9.14 -17.09
CA LYS A 54 1.73 10.22 -16.58
C LYS A 54 1.47 11.29 -17.64
N ALA A 55 2.50 11.80 -18.30
CA ALA A 55 2.40 12.85 -19.31
C ALA A 55 1.57 12.42 -20.53
N ASN A 56 1.68 11.15 -20.93
CA ASN A 56 1.03 10.61 -22.13
C ASN A 56 -0.28 9.85 -21.82
N LYS A 57 -0.79 9.93 -20.58
CA LYS A 57 -2.02 9.27 -20.11
C LYS A 57 -2.03 7.74 -20.28
N LEU A 58 -0.85 7.14 -20.32
CA LEU A 58 -0.66 5.69 -20.34
C LEU A 58 -0.93 5.14 -18.94
N LYS A 59 -1.37 3.88 -18.84
CA LYS A 59 -1.91 3.34 -17.59
C LYS A 59 -0.88 2.56 -16.79
N THR A 60 0.03 1.86 -17.47
CA THR A 60 0.90 0.89 -16.82
C THR A 60 2.35 1.06 -17.24
N VAL A 61 3.25 1.12 -16.27
CA VAL A 61 4.69 0.92 -16.44
C VAL A 61 5.02 -0.48 -15.97
N MET A 62 5.64 -1.29 -16.83
CA MET A 62 6.12 -2.63 -16.50
C MET A 62 7.63 -2.63 -16.28
N LEU A 63 8.04 -3.37 -15.27
CA LEU A 63 9.44 -3.71 -15.00
C LEU A 63 9.77 -5.09 -15.57
N ASP A 64 11.02 -5.28 -15.98
CA ASP A 64 11.53 -6.56 -16.46
C ASP A 64 11.88 -7.50 -15.31
N ASP A 65 11.95 -8.80 -15.59
CA ASP A 65 12.32 -9.85 -14.63
C ASP A 65 13.82 -9.78 -14.29
N LYS A 66 14.20 -8.85 -13.41
CA LYS A 66 15.56 -8.68 -12.90
C LYS A 66 15.60 -7.91 -11.58
N GLU A 67 16.79 -7.84 -11.00
CA GLU A 67 17.06 -6.98 -9.85
C GLU A 67 17.35 -5.54 -10.31
N TYR A 68 16.72 -4.58 -9.65
CA TYR A 68 16.93 -3.15 -9.83
C TYR A 68 17.56 -2.58 -8.57
N THR A 69 18.68 -1.87 -8.70
CA THR A 69 19.30 -1.17 -7.55
C THR A 69 18.59 0.16 -7.34
N ILE A 70 17.82 0.26 -6.25
CA ILE A 70 17.06 1.44 -5.92
C ILE A 70 17.87 2.29 -4.96
N SER A 71 18.28 3.48 -5.41
CA SER A 71 19.14 4.40 -4.66
C SER A 71 18.50 5.78 -4.46
N SER A 72 17.24 5.95 -4.87
CA SER A 72 16.44 7.15 -4.64
C SER A 72 14.95 6.81 -4.70
N PRO A 73 14.08 7.67 -4.12
CA PRO A 73 12.64 7.46 -4.12
C PRO A 73 12.04 7.27 -5.52
N ILE A 74 11.02 6.42 -5.61
CA ILE A 74 10.16 6.25 -6.78
C ILE A 74 8.75 6.71 -6.41
N ILE A 75 8.25 7.72 -7.13
CA ILE A 75 6.90 8.27 -6.93
C ILE A 75 6.01 7.76 -8.04
N VAL A 76 5.10 6.84 -7.72
CA VAL A 76 4.10 6.31 -8.65
C VAL A 76 3.01 7.35 -8.83
N LYS A 77 3.05 8.03 -9.98
CA LYS A 77 2.22 9.21 -10.27
C LYS A 77 0.73 8.89 -10.39
N LYS A 78 -0.09 9.89 -10.13
CA LYS A 78 -1.56 9.78 -10.14
C LYS A 78 -2.08 9.14 -11.41
N GLY A 79 -2.76 8.01 -11.26
CA GLY A 79 -3.39 7.25 -12.34
C GLY A 79 -2.45 6.29 -13.09
N VAL A 80 -1.23 6.07 -12.60
CA VAL A 80 -0.26 5.11 -13.15
C VAL A 80 -0.20 3.86 -12.27
N LYS A 81 -0.17 2.69 -12.89
CA LYS A 81 0.18 1.41 -12.27
C LYS A 81 1.66 1.11 -12.53
N LEU A 82 2.41 0.79 -11.48
CA LEU A 82 3.73 0.18 -11.60
C LEU A 82 3.59 -1.34 -11.41
N LEU A 83 3.83 -2.09 -12.47
CA LEU A 83 3.67 -3.54 -12.52
C LEU A 83 5.04 -4.20 -12.53
N PHE A 84 5.31 -5.03 -11.54
CA PHE A 84 6.53 -5.80 -11.44
C PHE A 84 6.41 -7.09 -12.26
N GLY A 85 7.50 -7.51 -12.88
CA GLY A 85 7.64 -8.86 -13.40
C GLY A 85 7.75 -9.87 -12.26
N TYR A 86 7.53 -11.15 -12.56
CA TYR A 86 7.58 -12.22 -11.55
C TYR A 86 8.96 -12.36 -10.90
N GLY A 87 10.02 -12.16 -11.69
CA GLY A 87 11.40 -12.20 -11.22
C GLY A 87 11.94 -10.84 -10.78
N THR A 88 11.13 -9.78 -10.81
CA THR A 88 11.58 -8.42 -10.48
C THR A 88 11.82 -8.26 -8.99
N LYS A 89 12.99 -7.73 -8.63
CA LYS A 89 13.26 -7.28 -7.25
C LYS A 89 13.78 -5.86 -7.22
N PHE A 90 13.39 -5.12 -6.19
CA PHE A 90 14.05 -3.88 -5.81
C PHE A 90 15.05 -4.18 -4.69
N ILE A 91 16.32 -3.89 -4.93
CA ILE A 91 17.39 -3.94 -3.93
C ILE A 91 17.62 -2.50 -3.47
N VAL A 92 17.23 -2.18 -2.23
CA VAL A 92 17.25 -0.82 -1.70
C VAL A 92 18.60 -0.56 -1.04
N GLU A 93 19.31 0.45 -1.57
CA GLU A 93 20.63 0.91 -1.15
C GLU A 93 20.54 2.38 -0.73
N GLY A 94 20.39 2.64 0.57
CA GLY A 94 20.25 3.98 1.14
C GLY A 94 19.01 4.15 2.01
N ASN A 95 19.05 5.15 2.88
CA ASN A 95 17.94 5.53 3.75
C ASN A 95 17.04 6.60 3.11
N PHE A 96 15.98 6.18 2.42
CA PHE A 96 14.99 7.06 1.81
C PHE A 96 13.66 6.33 1.64
N ARG A 97 12.58 7.09 1.43
CA ARG A 97 11.26 6.52 1.14
C ARG A 97 11.25 5.83 -0.22
N VAL A 98 11.03 4.52 -0.25
CA VAL A 98 11.26 3.72 -1.46
C VAL A 98 10.17 3.95 -2.50
N LEU A 99 8.91 3.73 -2.15
CA LEU A 99 7.75 3.88 -3.01
C LEU A 99 6.74 4.84 -2.39
N GLU A 100 6.45 5.96 -3.06
CA GLU A 100 5.35 6.87 -2.71
C GLU A 100 4.26 6.77 -3.77
N LEU A 101 3.02 6.52 -3.36
CA LEU A 101 1.88 6.45 -4.28
C LEU A 101 1.13 7.79 -4.25
N GLU A 102 0.73 8.28 -5.41
CA GLU A 102 -0.24 9.38 -5.50
C GLU A 102 -1.67 8.83 -5.66
N GLN A 103 -2.68 9.70 -5.64
CA GLN A 103 -4.08 9.31 -5.83
C GLN A 103 -4.30 8.52 -7.14
N ASN A 104 -5.01 7.40 -7.07
CA ASN A 104 -5.26 6.47 -8.18
C ASN A 104 -4.00 5.79 -8.74
N ALA A 105 -2.86 5.87 -8.06
CA ALA A 105 -1.67 5.09 -8.39
C ALA A 105 -1.76 3.68 -7.80
N SER A 106 -1.18 2.69 -8.46
CA SER A 106 -1.16 1.31 -7.92
C SER A 106 0.18 0.63 -8.14
N ILE A 107 0.50 -0.31 -7.25
CA ILE A 107 1.66 -1.20 -7.39
C ILE A 107 1.17 -2.65 -7.32
N GLU A 108 1.73 -3.50 -8.17
CA GLU A 108 1.35 -4.91 -8.26
C GLU A 108 2.60 -5.79 -8.47
N GLY A 109 2.72 -6.85 -7.66
CA GLY A 109 3.77 -7.86 -7.80
C GLY A 109 5.13 -7.49 -7.20
N ALA A 110 5.20 -6.44 -6.38
CA ALA A 110 6.48 -5.92 -5.92
C ALA A 110 7.20 -6.89 -4.97
N TYR A 111 8.50 -7.11 -5.20
CA TYR A 111 9.40 -7.76 -4.25
C TYR A 111 10.49 -6.76 -3.86
N VAL A 112 10.42 -6.22 -2.65
CA VAL A 112 11.33 -5.17 -2.16
C VAL A 112 12.21 -5.72 -1.05
N VAL A 113 13.51 -5.57 -1.23
CA VAL A 113 14.56 -6.01 -0.32
C VAL A 113 15.26 -4.79 0.23
N ILE A 114 15.30 -4.66 1.56
CA ILE A 114 16.14 -3.68 2.24
C ILE A 114 17.51 -4.32 2.50
N ASN A 115 18.53 -3.82 1.80
CA ASN A 115 19.90 -4.30 1.93
C ASN A 115 20.76 -3.38 2.82
N ASP A 116 20.38 -2.11 2.94
CA ASP A 116 21.06 -1.14 3.78
C ASP A 116 20.68 -1.30 5.27
N ALA A 117 21.67 -1.57 6.13
CA ALA A 117 21.49 -1.72 7.57
C ALA A 117 21.06 -0.42 8.27
N GLU A 118 21.36 0.74 7.69
CA GLU A 118 21.00 2.07 8.19
C GLU A 118 19.65 2.57 7.64
N PHE A 119 18.92 1.71 6.92
CA PHE A 119 17.59 2.06 6.41
C PHE A 119 16.62 2.34 7.56
N ASN A 120 16.17 3.58 7.68
CA ASN A 120 15.18 3.99 8.66
C ASN A 120 14.13 4.91 8.03
N SER A 121 13.49 4.42 6.96
CA SER A 121 12.44 5.13 6.25
C SER A 121 11.26 4.21 5.92
N GLU A 122 10.33 4.68 5.11
CA GLU A 122 9.15 3.92 4.68
C GLU A 122 9.39 3.21 3.36
N VAL A 123 9.00 1.93 3.26
CA VAL A 123 9.08 1.19 2.00
C VAL A 123 7.92 1.56 1.08
N ILE A 124 6.67 1.42 1.53
CA ILE A 124 5.49 1.93 0.82
C ILE A 124 4.84 3.01 1.67
N TYR A 125 4.70 4.19 1.09
CA TYR A 125 4.15 5.36 1.76
C TYR A 125 3.01 5.99 0.98
N LEU A 126 1.93 6.29 1.67
CA LEU A 126 0.81 7.08 1.18
C LEU A 126 0.68 8.33 2.03
N ASP A 127 0.71 9.48 1.35
CA ASP A 127 0.53 10.79 1.96
C ASP A 127 -0.87 11.33 1.72
N GLY A 128 -1.61 11.64 2.78
CA GLY A 128 -2.95 12.19 2.73
C GLY A 128 -3.05 13.52 1.99
N LYS A 129 -1.93 14.21 1.72
CA LYS A 129 -1.88 15.38 0.82
C LYS A 129 -2.42 15.09 -0.57
N TYR A 130 -2.37 13.83 -1.02
CA TYR A 130 -2.88 13.41 -2.31
C TYR A 130 -4.39 13.16 -2.35
N LYS A 131 -5.06 13.18 -1.19
CA LYS A 131 -6.51 13.04 -1.04
C LYS A 131 -7.07 11.78 -1.70
N TYR A 132 -6.95 10.63 -1.03
CA TYR A 132 -7.53 9.37 -1.51
C TYR A 132 -9.00 9.33 -1.07
N TYR A 133 -9.87 9.99 -1.83
CA TYR A 133 -11.26 10.16 -1.46
C TYR A 133 -12.18 9.29 -2.33
N ASN A 134 -13.31 8.90 -1.75
CA ASN A 134 -14.39 8.09 -2.31
C ASN A 134 -14.08 6.61 -2.62
N THR A 135 -15.15 5.82 -2.65
CA THR A 135 -15.15 4.37 -2.89
C THR A 135 -14.73 3.95 -4.32
N TRP A 136 -14.60 4.90 -5.25
CA TRP A 136 -14.18 4.67 -6.63
C TRP A 136 -12.69 5.02 -6.89
N ASN A 137 -11.95 5.42 -5.85
CA ASN A 137 -10.50 5.54 -5.89
C ASN A 137 -9.86 4.20 -6.31
N LYS A 138 -8.87 4.25 -7.21
CA LYS A 138 -8.15 3.08 -7.76
C LYS A 138 -6.81 2.80 -7.09
N THR A 139 -6.51 3.49 -5.98
CA THR A 139 -5.24 3.29 -5.30
C THR A 139 -5.19 1.92 -4.66
N GLN A 140 -4.16 1.14 -4.99
CA GLN A 140 -4.04 -0.24 -4.53
C GLN A 140 -2.58 -0.65 -4.39
N VAL A 141 -2.31 -1.45 -3.36
CA VAL A 141 -1.06 -2.19 -3.17
C VAL A 141 -1.40 -3.66 -3.21
N LYS A 142 -0.86 -4.41 -4.17
CA LYS A 142 -1.27 -5.80 -4.41
C LYS A 142 -0.09 -6.73 -4.64
N ASP A 143 -0.15 -7.92 -4.03
CA ASP A 143 0.82 -9.00 -4.23
C ASP A 143 2.26 -8.52 -3.96
N VAL A 144 2.49 -7.96 -2.77
CA VAL A 144 3.76 -7.32 -2.39
C VAL A 144 4.48 -8.12 -1.31
N ASN A 145 5.80 -8.26 -1.43
CA ASN A 145 6.67 -8.76 -0.38
C ASN A 145 7.71 -7.67 -0.04
N ILE A 146 7.83 -7.33 1.23
CA ILE A 146 8.84 -6.42 1.78
C ILE A 146 9.67 -7.23 2.78
N ILE A 147 10.98 -7.29 2.58
CA ILE A 147 11.88 -8.05 3.45
C ILE A 147 13.10 -7.21 3.78
N ASN A 148 13.42 -7.11 5.08
CA ASN A 148 14.68 -6.54 5.52
C ASN A 148 15.78 -7.62 5.58
N TRP A 149 16.61 -7.69 4.53
CA TRP A 149 17.75 -8.63 4.48
C TRP A 149 18.97 -8.15 5.26
N SER A 150 19.02 -6.87 5.62
CA SER A 150 20.09 -6.34 6.48
C SER A 150 19.99 -6.84 7.93
N GLU A 151 18.85 -7.43 8.31
CA GLU A 151 18.53 -7.90 9.67
C GLU A 151 18.59 -6.81 10.75
N SER A 152 18.60 -5.52 10.35
CA SER A 152 18.64 -4.38 11.26
C SER A 152 17.35 -4.17 12.05
N ASN A 153 16.24 -4.70 11.55
CA ASN A 153 14.88 -4.41 12.01
C ASN A 153 14.56 -2.92 12.11
N GLN A 154 15.16 -2.10 11.23
CA GLN A 154 14.83 -0.69 11.10
C GLN A 154 13.79 -0.45 9.99
N GLY A 155 13.20 0.75 9.99
CA GLY A 155 12.28 1.21 8.95
C GLY A 155 10.84 0.71 9.10
N THR A 156 9.98 1.20 8.22
CA THR A 156 8.54 0.88 8.19
C THR A 156 8.13 0.23 6.87
N GLY A 157 7.42 -0.90 6.91
CA GLY A 157 6.94 -1.59 5.71
C GLY A 157 5.87 -0.79 4.96
N LEU A 158 4.69 -0.64 5.57
CA LEU A 158 3.58 0.17 5.04
C LEU A 158 3.32 1.37 5.96
N SER A 159 3.20 2.57 5.38
CA SER A 159 2.92 3.78 6.14
C SER A 159 1.87 4.66 5.47
N LEU A 160 0.81 4.98 6.21
CA LEU A 160 -0.23 5.92 5.82
C LEU A 160 -0.14 7.12 6.77
N TYR A 161 0.00 8.32 6.21
CA TYR A 161 0.20 9.54 6.99
C TYR A 161 -0.74 10.66 6.56
N ALA A 162 -1.40 11.31 7.52
CA ALA A 162 -2.24 12.49 7.31
C ALA A 162 -2.00 13.53 8.42
N GLY A 163 -1.32 14.64 8.12
CA GLY A 163 -1.02 15.68 9.12
C GLY A 163 -1.33 17.12 8.70
N GLY A 164 -1.89 17.34 7.52
CA GLY A 164 -2.24 18.68 7.03
C GLY A 164 -3.73 18.96 7.00
N LYS A 165 -4.09 20.23 6.83
CA LYS A 165 -5.48 20.66 6.67
C LYS A 165 -6.13 19.87 5.52
N GLU A 166 -7.11 19.03 5.83
CA GLU A 166 -7.83 18.17 4.89
C GLU A 166 -6.97 17.08 4.22
N HIS A 167 -5.90 16.63 4.86
CA HIS A 167 -5.22 15.40 4.40
C HIS A 167 -6.13 14.21 4.67
N GLU A 168 -6.33 13.38 3.66
CA GLU A 168 -7.21 12.22 3.77
C GLU A 168 -6.67 11.00 3.02
N ILE A 169 -6.80 9.83 3.65
CA ILE A 169 -6.53 8.53 3.04
C ILE A 169 -7.71 7.61 3.31
N SER A 170 -8.55 7.40 2.30
CA SER A 170 -9.72 6.55 2.43
C SER A 170 -9.89 5.56 1.28
N PHE A 171 -10.50 4.41 1.60
CA PHE A 171 -10.89 3.40 0.62
C PHE A 171 -9.72 2.86 -0.22
N VAL A 172 -8.50 2.83 0.33
CA VAL A 172 -7.35 2.17 -0.30
C VAL A 172 -7.36 0.68 0.05
N ASN A 173 -7.06 -0.16 -0.94
CA ASN A 173 -6.95 -1.60 -0.75
C ASN A 173 -5.48 -2.05 -0.74
N PHE A 174 -5.14 -2.87 0.24
CA PHE A 174 -3.87 -3.56 0.41
C PHE A 174 -4.18 -5.06 0.39
N GLU A 175 -3.72 -5.77 -0.63
CA GLU A 175 -4.12 -7.16 -0.89
C GLU A 175 -2.89 -8.05 -1.04
N ASN A 176 -2.84 -9.15 -0.28
CA ASN A 176 -1.74 -10.13 -0.32
C ASN A 176 -0.36 -9.47 -0.09
N VAL A 177 -0.26 -8.66 0.97
CA VAL A 177 0.99 -7.98 1.34
C VAL A 177 1.71 -8.77 2.43
N LYS A 178 3.03 -8.94 2.30
CA LYS A 178 3.89 -9.55 3.32
C LYS A 178 4.98 -8.57 3.71
N VAL A 179 5.20 -8.41 5.01
CA VAL A 179 6.27 -7.56 5.56
C VAL A 179 7.05 -8.35 6.59
N ALA A 180 8.37 -8.43 6.41
CA ALA A 180 9.27 -9.18 7.28
C ALA A 180 10.47 -8.35 7.74
N GLY A 181 10.78 -8.42 9.04
CA GLY A 181 12.04 -7.90 9.60
C GLY A 181 12.12 -6.37 9.68
N MET A 182 11.00 -5.64 9.81
CA MET A 182 10.99 -4.17 9.90
C MET A 182 10.89 -3.69 11.36
N GLU A 183 11.16 -2.41 11.64
CA GLU A 183 10.85 -1.84 12.95
C GLU A 183 9.33 -1.78 13.14
N THR A 184 8.63 -1.34 12.10
CA THR A 184 7.16 -1.30 12.07
C THR A 184 6.63 -1.96 10.80
N GLY A 185 5.76 -2.96 10.95
CA GLY A 185 5.11 -3.62 9.81
C GLY A 185 4.15 -2.68 9.09
N VAL A 186 3.14 -2.19 9.82
CA VAL A 186 2.15 -1.22 9.33
C VAL A 186 2.02 -0.05 10.30
N LYS A 187 2.07 1.17 9.76
CA LYS A 187 1.98 2.43 10.49
C LYS A 187 0.85 3.30 9.92
N LEU A 188 -0.14 3.66 10.74
CA LEU A 188 -1.18 4.63 10.36
C LEU A 188 -1.15 5.81 11.34
N ILE A 189 -0.89 7.01 10.83
CA ILE A 189 -0.77 8.22 11.66
C ILE A 189 -1.67 9.32 11.09
N ALA A 190 -2.67 9.74 11.87
CA ALA A 190 -3.40 10.97 11.65
C ALA A 190 -3.01 11.99 12.73
N GLU A 191 -2.19 12.97 12.38
CA GLU A 191 -1.78 14.03 13.31
C GLU A 191 -2.89 15.07 13.46
N GLU A 192 -2.99 15.66 14.65
CA GLU A 192 -3.90 16.78 14.90
C GLU A 192 -3.49 17.99 14.05
N PRO A 193 -4.32 18.44 13.09
CA PRO A 193 -3.97 19.57 12.25
C PRO A 193 -4.19 20.88 13.01
N PHE A 194 -3.36 21.90 12.74
CA PHE A 194 -3.59 23.26 13.27
C PHE A 194 -4.98 23.82 12.93
N SER A 195 -5.53 23.42 11.77
CA SER A 195 -6.91 23.76 11.39
C SER A 195 -7.48 22.71 10.43
N GLY A 196 -8.81 22.57 10.42
CA GLY A 196 -9.50 21.58 9.59
C GLY A 196 -9.49 20.21 10.24
N LYS A 197 -9.34 19.16 9.42
CA LYS A 197 -9.43 17.77 9.83
C LYS A 197 -8.41 16.93 9.05
N THR A 198 -7.97 15.82 9.65
CA THR A 198 -7.14 14.78 9.04
C THR A 198 -7.77 13.43 9.30
N TRP A 199 -7.73 12.52 8.32
CA TRP A 199 -8.23 11.17 8.57
C TRP A 199 -7.61 10.09 7.70
N ILE A 200 -7.57 8.88 8.25
CA ILE A 200 -7.21 7.66 7.54
C ILE A 200 -8.30 6.61 7.80
N ASN A 201 -9.25 6.52 6.88
CA ASN A 201 -10.51 5.84 7.15
C ASN A 201 -10.90 4.77 6.11
N ALA A 202 -11.56 3.71 6.55
CA ALA A 202 -12.16 2.71 5.64
C ALA A 202 -11.18 2.08 4.63
N ASN A 203 -9.90 1.97 4.98
CA ASN A 203 -8.92 1.23 4.19
C ASN A 203 -9.03 -0.27 4.50
N ARG A 204 -8.68 -1.11 3.52
CA ARG A 204 -8.83 -2.57 3.61
C ARG A 204 -7.48 -3.25 3.44
N PHE A 205 -7.08 -4.02 4.43
CA PHE A 205 -5.89 -4.86 4.43
C PHE A 205 -6.36 -6.31 4.41
N LEU A 206 -6.32 -6.94 3.23
CA LEU A 206 -6.76 -8.30 2.99
C LEU A 206 -5.55 -9.22 2.79
N ASN A 207 -5.48 -10.30 3.57
CA ASN A 207 -4.39 -11.28 3.52
C ASN A 207 -3.01 -10.64 3.79
N LEU A 208 -2.92 -9.81 4.82
CA LEU A 208 -1.67 -9.21 5.28
C LEU A 208 -0.91 -10.20 6.18
N SER A 209 0.36 -10.47 5.87
CA SER A 209 1.26 -11.27 6.69
C SER A 209 2.38 -10.38 7.28
N LEU A 210 2.59 -10.46 8.58
CA LEU A 210 3.61 -9.69 9.29
C LEU A 210 4.52 -10.65 10.07
N GLU A 211 5.82 -10.58 9.83
CA GLU A 211 6.82 -11.49 10.40
C GLU A 211 8.01 -10.71 10.94
N ASP A 212 8.56 -11.13 12.08
CA ASP A 212 9.82 -10.59 12.65
C ASP A 212 9.86 -9.05 12.75
N CYS A 213 8.70 -8.39 12.83
CA CYS A 213 8.67 -6.94 13.03
C CYS A 213 8.80 -6.63 14.53
N VAL A 214 9.46 -5.52 14.88
CA VAL A 214 9.52 -5.06 16.28
C VAL A 214 8.12 -4.64 16.75
N ASN A 215 7.40 -3.89 15.91
CA ASN A 215 5.99 -3.53 16.10
C ASN A 215 5.20 -3.97 14.87
N MET A 216 4.22 -4.85 15.00
CA MET A 216 3.50 -5.38 13.83
C MET A 216 2.56 -4.31 13.25
N ILE A 217 1.62 -3.78 14.04
CA ILE A 217 0.70 -2.73 13.61
C ILE A 217 0.66 -1.59 14.66
N TYR A 218 0.97 -0.38 14.19
CA TYR A 218 0.91 0.85 14.99
C TYR A 218 -0.11 1.83 14.39
N ILE A 219 -1.08 2.23 15.20
CA ILE A 219 -2.07 3.25 14.84
C ILE A 219 -2.03 4.39 15.85
N ASP A 220 -1.89 5.61 15.35
CA ASP A 220 -1.87 6.83 16.15
C ASP A 220 -2.81 7.90 15.61
N SER A 221 -3.75 8.31 16.45
CA SER A 221 -4.73 9.36 16.18
C SER A 221 -5.46 9.73 17.48
N ASN A 222 -6.41 10.64 17.39
CA ASN A 222 -7.46 10.77 18.39
C ASN A 222 -8.59 9.73 18.10
N SER A 223 -9.52 9.57 19.03
CA SER A 223 -10.71 8.71 18.85
C SER A 223 -11.71 9.32 17.87
N THR A 224 -11.66 10.63 17.63
CA THR A 224 -12.58 11.37 16.76
C THR A 224 -11.89 12.60 16.14
N VAL A 225 -12.64 13.41 15.39
CA VAL A 225 -12.17 14.68 14.82
C VAL A 225 -11.52 15.57 15.90
N PRO A 226 -10.45 16.32 15.58
CA PRO A 226 -10.03 16.69 14.23
C PRO A 226 -9.11 15.67 13.52
N ASN A 227 -8.59 14.65 14.19
CA ASN A 227 -7.69 13.65 13.59
C ASN A 227 -8.07 12.22 13.96
N GLU A 228 -8.52 11.45 12.99
CA GLU A 228 -8.99 10.09 13.24
C GLU A 228 -8.38 9.05 12.29
N VAL A 229 -8.09 7.87 12.84
CA VAL A 229 -7.84 6.65 12.07
C VAL A 229 -9.00 5.72 12.38
N SER A 230 -9.97 5.61 11.47
CA SER A 230 -11.22 4.92 11.78
C SER A 230 -11.76 3.97 10.71
N GLY A 231 -12.42 2.91 11.17
CA GLY A 231 -13.09 1.96 10.27
C GLY A 231 -12.15 1.19 9.33
N ASN A 232 -10.84 1.14 9.62
CA ASN A 232 -9.91 0.35 8.83
C ASN A 232 -10.10 -1.14 9.14
N GLN A 233 -10.03 -1.97 8.11
CA GLN A 233 -10.33 -3.39 8.21
C GLN A 233 -9.09 -4.20 7.86
N PHE A 234 -8.65 -5.03 8.80
CA PHE A 234 -7.61 -6.02 8.60
C PHE A 234 -8.24 -7.41 8.67
N THR A 235 -8.22 -8.14 7.56
CA THR A 235 -8.95 -9.40 7.38
C THR A 235 -8.00 -10.49 6.88
N ASN A 236 -8.11 -11.67 7.48
CA ASN A 236 -7.18 -12.78 7.29
C ASN A 236 -5.72 -12.38 7.57
N LEU A 237 -5.50 -11.74 8.72
CA LEU A 237 -4.16 -11.43 9.22
C LEU A 237 -3.41 -12.71 9.58
N GLN A 238 -2.12 -12.76 9.23
CA GLN A 238 -1.18 -13.76 9.70
C GLN A 238 -0.01 -13.06 10.38
N ILE A 239 0.20 -13.31 11.67
CA ILE A 239 1.23 -12.64 12.46
C ILE A 239 2.18 -13.68 13.04
N GLN A 240 3.45 -13.57 12.72
CA GLN A 240 4.53 -14.45 13.17
C GLN A 240 5.58 -13.62 13.94
N PRO A 241 5.45 -13.51 15.28
CA PRO A 241 6.43 -12.83 16.11
C PRO A 241 7.79 -13.51 16.12
N SER A 242 8.79 -12.77 16.57
CA SER A 242 10.11 -13.28 16.92
C SER A 242 10.53 -12.80 18.32
N GLY A 243 11.75 -13.16 18.75
CA GLY A 243 12.35 -12.63 19.97
C GLY A 243 12.57 -11.10 19.96
N LYS A 244 12.47 -10.45 18.79
CA LYS A 244 12.59 -8.99 18.64
C LYS A 244 11.24 -8.28 18.73
N THR A 245 10.14 -9.00 18.54
CA THR A 245 8.79 -8.42 18.55
C THR A 245 8.42 -7.94 19.95
N LYS A 246 8.00 -6.68 20.05
CA LYS A 246 7.55 -6.02 21.28
C LYS A 246 6.05 -5.80 21.33
N SER A 247 5.41 -5.62 20.18
CA SER A 247 3.97 -5.36 20.09
C SER A 247 3.38 -5.95 18.80
N ILE A 248 2.20 -6.54 18.94
CA ILE A 248 1.34 -6.98 17.83
C ILE A 248 0.43 -5.83 17.41
N LEU A 249 -0.36 -5.28 18.34
CA LEU A 249 -1.21 -4.12 18.06
C LEU A 249 -0.96 -3.03 19.09
N LYS A 250 -0.83 -1.79 18.62
CA LYS A 250 -0.89 -0.61 19.47
C LYS A 250 -1.78 0.43 18.80
N VAL A 251 -2.98 0.62 19.34
CA VAL A 251 -4.10 1.20 18.61
C VAL A 251 -4.70 2.39 19.35
N ASN A 252 -4.74 3.52 18.64
CA ASN A 252 -5.66 4.63 18.83
C ASN A 252 -6.75 4.62 17.73
N GLY A 253 -7.75 5.49 17.84
CA GLY A 253 -8.78 5.65 16.81
C GLY A 253 -9.99 4.73 17.02
N GLN A 254 -10.96 4.81 16.12
CA GLN A 254 -12.28 4.20 16.34
C GLN A 254 -12.69 3.18 15.28
N TYR A 255 -13.40 2.13 15.70
CA TYR A 255 -14.02 1.15 14.81
C TYR A 255 -13.06 0.41 13.86
N ASN A 256 -11.78 0.35 14.19
CA ASN A 256 -10.84 -0.50 13.45
C ASN A 256 -11.13 -1.97 13.77
N LYS A 257 -11.02 -2.86 12.78
CA LYS A 257 -11.25 -4.29 12.94
C LYS A 257 -9.98 -5.07 12.58
N PHE A 258 -9.59 -5.99 13.45
CA PHE A 258 -8.47 -6.91 13.26
C PHE A 258 -8.97 -8.35 13.34
N GLU A 259 -8.84 -9.10 12.26
CA GLU A 259 -9.29 -10.48 12.16
C GLU A 259 -8.18 -11.37 11.59
N GLY A 260 -7.81 -12.43 12.31
CA GLY A 260 -6.82 -13.39 11.82
C GLY A 260 -6.20 -14.28 12.90
N MET A 261 -4.93 -14.59 12.73
CA MET A 261 -4.17 -15.51 13.59
C MET A 261 -2.81 -14.90 13.97
N ALA A 262 -2.47 -14.99 15.26
CA ALA A 262 -1.10 -14.84 15.73
C ALA A 262 -0.53 -16.22 16.08
N TRP A 263 0.67 -16.50 15.59
CA TRP A 263 1.40 -17.75 15.79
C TRP A 263 2.53 -17.52 16.80
N ASP A 264 3.08 -18.59 17.37
CA ASP A 264 4.33 -18.58 18.15
C ASP A 264 4.48 -17.41 19.14
N LEU A 265 3.41 -17.11 19.89
CA LEU A 265 3.38 -16.01 20.86
C LEU A 265 4.39 -16.18 22.00
N ASP A 266 4.88 -17.41 22.22
CA ASP A 266 5.96 -17.74 23.15
C ASP A 266 7.29 -17.06 22.77
N LYS A 267 7.47 -16.68 21.50
CA LYS A 267 8.66 -15.93 21.04
C LYS A 267 8.72 -14.52 21.61
N ILE A 268 7.58 -13.94 21.99
CA ILE A 268 7.55 -12.66 22.69
C ILE A 268 7.82 -12.92 24.17
N THR A 269 9.10 -12.96 24.54
CA THR A 269 9.56 -13.32 25.88
C THR A 269 9.35 -12.23 26.92
N LEU A 270 9.09 -10.99 26.49
CA LEU A 270 8.72 -9.90 27.40
C LEU A 270 7.31 -10.18 27.95
N GLN A 271 7.16 -10.18 29.27
CA GLN A 271 5.87 -10.37 29.96
C GLN A 271 4.92 -9.15 29.84
N ASN A 272 5.13 -8.31 28.83
CA ASN A 272 4.30 -7.15 28.58
C ASN A 272 3.07 -7.53 27.76
N ASP A 273 2.08 -6.64 27.80
CA ASP A 273 0.96 -6.65 26.87
C ASP A 273 1.49 -6.56 25.43
N VAL A 274 1.03 -7.48 24.58
CA VAL A 274 1.38 -7.47 23.15
C VAL A 274 0.35 -6.70 22.34
N ILE A 275 -0.83 -6.48 22.93
CA ILE A 275 -1.86 -5.61 22.41
C ILE A 275 -2.13 -4.50 23.41
N GLU A 276 -2.10 -3.28 22.91
CA GLU A 276 -2.47 -2.07 23.65
C GLU A 276 -3.56 -1.32 22.90
N LEU A 277 -4.79 -1.42 23.40
CA LEU A 277 -5.88 -0.52 23.06
C LEU A 277 -5.81 0.68 23.99
N LYS A 278 -5.34 1.81 23.46
CA LYS A 278 -5.06 3.02 24.25
C LYS A 278 -6.35 3.77 24.62
N ASP A 279 -6.21 4.78 25.46
CA ASP A 279 -7.31 5.62 25.98
C ASP A 279 -8.13 6.29 24.87
N ASN A 280 -7.50 6.57 23.71
CA ASN A 280 -8.16 7.13 22.52
C ASN A 280 -8.62 6.05 21.52
N SER A 281 -8.71 4.79 21.94
CA SER A 281 -9.33 3.73 21.13
C SER A 281 -10.82 3.58 21.49
N MET A 282 -11.66 3.37 20.47
CA MET A 282 -13.10 3.18 20.68
C MET A 282 -13.69 2.17 19.71
N GLY A 283 -14.53 1.24 20.18
CA GLY A 283 -15.26 0.33 19.29
C GLY A 283 -14.35 -0.55 18.42
N THR A 284 -13.08 -0.71 18.79
CA THR A 284 -12.13 -1.54 18.06
C THR A 284 -12.48 -3.00 18.28
N ILE A 285 -12.50 -3.79 17.21
CA ILE A 285 -12.81 -5.22 17.26
C ILE A 285 -11.52 -6.00 17.05
N ILE A 286 -11.19 -6.87 18.01
CA ILE A 286 -10.11 -7.83 17.91
C ILE A 286 -10.73 -9.23 17.84
N ASP A 287 -10.52 -9.89 16.71
CA ASP A 287 -10.97 -11.26 16.41
C ASP A 287 -9.75 -12.11 16.04
N ILE A 288 -8.92 -12.39 17.05
CA ILE A 288 -7.69 -13.18 16.93
C ILE A 288 -7.66 -14.20 18.07
N PRO A 289 -8.33 -15.36 17.92
CA PRO A 289 -8.56 -16.32 19.01
C PRO A 289 -7.29 -16.92 19.65
N SER A 290 -6.15 -16.87 18.95
CA SER A 290 -4.88 -17.34 19.50
C SER A 290 -4.25 -16.39 20.52
N LEU A 291 -4.74 -15.15 20.64
CA LEU A 291 -4.25 -14.19 21.60
C LEU A 291 -5.00 -14.34 22.93
N PRO A 292 -4.32 -14.59 24.06
CA PRO A 292 -4.97 -14.69 25.35
C PRO A 292 -5.28 -13.32 25.96
N ILE A 293 -6.39 -13.21 26.70
CA ILE A 293 -6.86 -11.94 27.29
C ILE A 293 -5.79 -11.33 28.20
N SER A 294 -5.03 -12.18 28.89
CA SER A 294 -3.94 -11.78 29.79
C SER A 294 -2.77 -11.06 29.11
N ARG A 295 -2.73 -10.99 27.78
CA ARG A 295 -1.70 -10.27 27.01
C ARG A 295 -2.26 -9.01 26.32
N ILE A 296 -3.46 -8.58 26.71
CA ILE A 296 -4.14 -7.41 26.17
C ILE A 296 -4.38 -6.38 27.28
N ALA A 297 -3.83 -5.18 27.08
CA ALA A 297 -4.24 -4.00 27.82
C ALA A 297 -5.29 -3.23 27.03
N ASP A 298 -6.48 -3.08 27.62
CA ASP A 298 -7.55 -2.27 27.07
C ASP A 298 -7.89 -1.11 28.01
N ARG A 299 -7.56 0.11 27.56
CA ARG A 299 -7.86 1.37 28.24
C ARG A 299 -8.85 2.22 27.45
N GLY A 300 -9.35 1.70 26.32
CA GLY A 300 -10.27 2.40 25.45
C GLY A 300 -11.73 2.26 25.89
N GLN A 301 -12.63 2.58 24.95
CA GLN A 301 -14.08 2.60 25.21
C GLN A 301 -14.83 1.68 24.26
N ALA A 302 -15.66 0.80 24.82
CA ALA A 302 -16.53 -0.11 24.06
C ALA A 302 -15.79 -0.96 23.01
N ASN A 303 -14.52 -1.29 23.26
CA ASN A 303 -13.77 -2.23 22.44
C ASN A 303 -14.34 -3.65 22.64
N ILE A 304 -14.20 -4.49 21.60
CA ILE A 304 -14.76 -5.83 21.56
C ILE A 304 -13.61 -6.82 21.35
N LEU A 305 -13.41 -7.70 22.32
CA LEU A 305 -12.40 -8.76 22.30
C LEU A 305 -13.10 -10.10 22.07
N ASN A 306 -13.01 -10.61 20.85
CA ASN A 306 -13.49 -11.94 20.47
C ASN A 306 -12.27 -12.88 20.50
N GLN A 307 -12.05 -13.51 21.66
CA GLN A 307 -10.95 -14.43 21.91
C GLN A 307 -11.48 -15.81 22.27
#